data_AF-A0A151I9Q8-F1
#
_entry.id   AF-A0A151I9Q8-F1
#
_cell.length_a   1.000
_cell.length_b   1.000
_cell.length_c   1.000
_cell.angle_alpha   90.00
_cell.angle_beta   90.00
_cell.angle_gamma   90.00
#
_symmetry.space_group_name_H-M   'P 1'
#
loop_
_entity.id
_entity.type
_entity.pdbx_description
1 polymer ?
#
loop_
_entity_poly.entity_id
_entity_poly.type
_entity_poly.pdbx_seq_one_letter_code
_entity_poly.pdbx_strand_id
1 'polypeptide(L)'
;MKNYLRHKNLWCTVIGYSDDDTTNADVKARKDEKALSKINLMVEECCFSYLMTCDTAKDAWEALEKAFEDKGFNRRLELLSNLCSVRLENFPIMEAYVSEVMSISEKLRAMDKPVDDEFLGAVMLQGLTDEYQPMCMALEHSATVITSDLVKTKLLRQINHALGMKIERNKEKGEIKISQKQYLISVLTKFGML
;
A
#
# COMPACT_ATOMS: atom_id res chain seq x y z
N MET A 1 1.47 25.98 2.77
CA MET A 1 2.55 26.97 2.50
C MET A 1 2.41 27.64 1.12
N LYS A 2 2.26 26.90 0.00
CA LYS A 2 2.11 27.42 -1.38
C LYS A 2 1.06 28.54 -1.56
N ASN A 3 -0.14 28.37 -1.00
CA ASN A 3 -1.22 29.38 -1.10
C ASN A 3 -0.90 30.70 -0.40
N TYR A 4 -0.12 30.66 0.68
CA TYR A 4 0.27 31.86 1.42
C TYR A 4 1.34 32.67 0.68
N LEU A 5 2.32 32.01 0.07
CA LEU A 5 3.32 32.64 -0.77
C LEU A 5 2.70 33.25 -2.03
N ARG A 6 1.68 32.60 -2.61
CA ARG A 6 0.86 33.15 -3.70
C ARG A 6 0.10 34.40 -3.27
N HIS A 7 -0.57 34.37 -2.12
CA HIS A 7 -1.28 35.53 -1.58
C HIS A 7 -0.36 36.75 -1.33
N LYS A 8 0.92 36.52 -1.04
CA LYS A 8 1.91 37.58 -0.80
C LYS A 8 2.70 37.99 -2.05
N ASN A 9 2.37 37.46 -3.24
CA ASN A 9 3.11 37.69 -4.50
C ASN A 9 4.61 37.34 -4.41
N LEU A 10 4.97 36.38 -3.53
CA LEU A 10 6.34 35.89 -3.31
C LEU A 10 6.59 34.56 -4.02
N TRP A 11 5.54 33.93 -4.56
CA TRP A 11 5.61 32.65 -5.26
C TRP A 11 6.36 32.73 -6.61
N CYS A 12 6.48 33.94 -7.19
CA CYS A 12 7.25 34.17 -8.42
C CYS A 12 8.76 33.88 -8.23
N THR A 13 9.28 34.07 -7.01
CA THR A 13 10.69 33.82 -6.72
C THR A 13 11.03 32.32 -6.65
N VAL A 14 10.02 31.47 -6.40
CA VAL A 14 10.18 30.00 -6.32
C VAL A 14 10.05 29.33 -7.68
N ILE A 15 9.13 29.79 -8.56
CA ILE A 15 8.95 29.21 -9.91
C ILE A 15 9.97 29.79 -10.93
N GLY A 16 10.54 30.95 -10.65
CA GLY A 16 11.29 31.75 -11.61
C GLY A 16 10.41 32.86 -12.21
N TYR A 17 11.03 34.01 -12.49
CA TYR A 17 10.38 35.14 -13.14
C TYR A 17 10.14 34.83 -14.63
N SER A 18 9.01 35.25 -15.19
CA SER A 18 8.75 35.15 -16.64
C SER A 18 9.74 36.00 -17.45
N ASP A 19 10.01 35.59 -18.70
CA ASP A 19 10.92 36.30 -19.62
C ASP A 19 10.49 37.75 -19.95
N ASP A 20 9.22 38.11 -19.73
CA ASP A 20 8.67 39.47 -19.89
C ASP A 20 8.83 40.39 -18.65
N ASP A 21 9.51 39.92 -17.60
CA ASP A 21 9.51 40.58 -16.29
C ASP A 21 10.68 41.59 -16.14
N THR A 22 10.43 42.86 -16.45
CA THR A 22 11.35 44.02 -16.32
C THR A 22 11.76 44.38 -14.87
N THR A 23 11.46 43.53 -13.88
CA THR A 23 11.76 43.81 -12.48
C THR A 23 13.28 43.85 -12.23
N ASN A 24 13.77 44.96 -11.65
CA ASN A 24 15.18 45.18 -11.30
C ASN A 24 15.74 44.06 -10.39
N ALA A 25 17.00 43.67 -10.60
CA ALA A 25 17.70 42.62 -9.85
C ALA A 25 17.67 42.84 -8.33
N ASP A 26 17.78 44.09 -7.87
CA ASP A 26 17.72 44.43 -6.44
C ASP A 26 16.34 44.16 -5.82
N VAL A 27 15.27 44.34 -6.61
CA VAL A 27 13.89 44.07 -6.19
C VAL A 27 13.63 42.56 -6.17
N LYS A 28 14.26 41.79 -7.07
CA LYS A 28 14.23 40.33 -7.07
C LYS A 28 14.94 39.77 -5.83
N ALA A 29 16.14 40.26 -5.51
CA ALA A 29 16.89 39.85 -4.31
C ALA A 29 16.14 40.13 -3.00
N ARG A 30 15.55 41.33 -2.85
CA ARG A 30 14.72 41.66 -1.65
C ARG A 30 13.48 40.79 -1.53
N LYS A 31 12.86 40.40 -2.65
CA LYS A 31 11.70 39.49 -2.65
C LYS A 31 12.13 38.05 -2.31
N ASP A 32 13.31 37.64 -2.74
CA ASP A 32 13.89 36.34 -2.41
C ASP A 32 14.19 36.21 -0.92
N GLU A 33 14.92 37.16 -0.33
CA GLU A 33 15.22 37.18 1.10
C GLU A 33 13.95 37.19 1.96
N LYS A 34 12.93 37.94 1.51
CA LYS A 34 11.62 37.97 2.17
C LYS A 34 10.85 36.66 2.03
N ALA A 35 10.96 35.97 0.90
CA ALA A 35 10.35 34.67 0.69
C ALA A 35 11.05 33.60 1.54
N LEU A 36 12.38 33.57 1.53
CA LEU A 36 13.22 32.66 2.32
C LEU A 36 12.93 32.81 3.83
N SER A 37 12.97 34.05 4.34
CA SER A 37 12.63 34.34 5.73
C SER A 37 11.22 33.86 6.09
N LYS A 38 10.25 33.99 5.17
CA LYS A 38 8.87 33.58 5.41
C LYS A 38 8.68 32.06 5.37
N ILE A 39 9.43 31.37 4.52
CA ILE A 39 9.50 29.91 4.50
C ILE A 39 10.09 29.42 5.83
N ASN A 40 11.23 29.97 6.25
CA ASN A 40 11.89 29.64 7.52
C ASN A 40 10.96 29.85 8.73
N LEU A 41 10.21 30.94 8.79
CA LEU A 41 9.25 31.21 9.88
C LEU A 41 8.01 30.29 9.88
N MET A 42 7.67 29.68 8.74
CA MET A 42 6.49 28.82 8.59
C MET A 42 6.82 27.34 8.79
N VAL A 43 8.10 27.00 8.81
CA VAL A 43 8.58 25.63 8.93
C VAL A 43 8.90 25.32 10.39
N GLU A 44 8.61 24.10 10.81
CA GLU A 44 8.83 23.62 12.17
C GLU A 44 10.33 23.38 12.43
N GLU A 45 10.74 23.47 13.71
CA GLU A 45 12.15 23.57 14.10
C GLU A 45 13.01 22.38 13.60
N CYS A 46 12.39 21.21 13.47
CA CYS A 46 12.97 19.98 12.95
C CYS A 46 13.48 20.06 11.50
N CYS A 47 13.00 21.03 10.72
CA CYS A 47 13.36 21.18 9.31
C CYS A 47 14.37 22.31 9.05
N PHE A 48 14.80 23.05 10.09
CA PHE A 48 15.81 24.11 9.94
C PHE A 48 17.17 23.60 9.49
N SER A 49 17.53 22.34 9.78
CA SER A 49 18.78 21.73 9.31
C SER A 49 18.88 21.69 7.78
N TYR A 50 17.76 21.43 7.10
CA TYR A 50 17.68 21.43 5.64
C TYR A 50 17.68 22.85 5.06
N LEU A 51 17.07 23.80 5.78
CA LEU A 51 16.92 25.19 5.33
C LEU A 51 18.17 26.06 5.56
N MET A 52 18.98 25.76 6.58
CA MET A 52 20.22 26.48 6.90
C MET A 52 21.29 26.39 5.80
N THR A 53 21.19 25.41 4.90
CA THR A 53 22.13 25.22 3.78
C THR A 53 21.65 25.84 2.46
N CYS A 54 20.45 26.44 2.45
CA CYS A 54 19.84 26.99 1.24
C CYS A 54 19.97 28.52 1.23
N ASP A 55 20.61 29.06 0.19
CA ASP A 55 20.82 30.50 0.04
C ASP A 55 19.66 31.22 -0.68
N THR A 56 18.86 30.48 -1.47
CA THR A 56 17.71 31.05 -2.21
C THR A 56 16.38 30.48 -1.73
N ALA A 57 15.29 31.25 -1.90
CA ALA A 57 13.95 30.77 -1.54
C ALA A 57 13.51 29.59 -2.41
N LYS A 58 14.07 29.47 -3.63
CA LYS A 58 13.84 28.33 -4.52
C LYS A 58 14.51 27.06 -4.00
N ASP A 59 15.79 27.12 -3.64
CA ASP A 59 16.52 25.97 -3.10
C ASP A 59 15.88 25.49 -1.79
N ALA A 60 15.48 26.42 -0.92
CA ALA A 60 14.76 26.13 0.31
C ALA A 60 13.42 25.42 0.03
N TRP A 61 12.70 25.84 -1.00
CA TRP A 61 11.44 25.19 -1.39
C TRP A 61 11.67 23.80 -1.98
N GLU A 62 12.66 23.62 -2.86
CA GLU A 62 13.01 22.32 -3.45
C GLU A 62 13.52 21.33 -2.39
N ALA A 63 14.30 21.79 -1.42
CA ALA A 63 14.77 20.97 -0.30
C ALA A 63 13.60 20.51 0.59
N LEU A 64 12.64 21.40 0.87
CA LEU A 64 11.41 21.04 1.57
C LEU A 64 10.54 20.10 0.73
N GLU A 65 10.39 20.37 -0.56
CA GLU A 65 9.63 19.51 -1.46
C GLU A 65 10.22 18.11 -1.45
N LYS A 66 11.54 17.96 -1.60
CA LYS A 66 12.23 16.67 -1.51
C LYS A 66 12.05 15.98 -0.15
N ALA A 67 12.29 16.70 0.95
CA ALA A 67 12.20 16.14 2.30
C ALA A 67 10.76 15.76 2.71
N PHE A 68 9.75 16.42 2.15
CA PHE A 68 8.34 16.11 2.43
C PHE A 68 7.68 15.22 1.37
N GLU A 69 8.22 15.15 0.15
CA GLU A 69 7.91 14.13 -0.85
C GLU A 69 8.36 12.74 -0.37
N ASP A 70 9.43 12.69 0.44
CA ASP A 70 9.85 11.49 1.19
C ASP A 70 8.78 10.98 2.17
N LYS A 71 7.73 11.75 2.52
CA LYS A 71 6.56 11.19 3.24
C LYS A 71 5.85 10.13 2.40
N GLY A 72 5.85 10.26 1.08
CA GLY A 72 5.36 9.21 0.18
C GLY A 72 6.24 7.97 0.22
N PHE A 73 7.55 8.13 0.31
CA PHE A 73 8.49 7.02 0.46
C PHE A 73 8.35 6.31 1.82
N ASN A 74 8.31 7.04 2.92
CA ASN A 74 8.10 6.49 4.26
C ASN A 74 6.74 5.77 4.36
N ARG A 75 5.66 6.38 3.86
CA ARG A 75 4.34 5.75 3.82
C ARG A 75 4.31 4.50 2.94
N ARG A 76 5.03 4.50 1.82
CA ARG A 76 5.20 3.31 0.97
C ARG A 76 5.98 2.22 1.70
N LEU A 77 7.08 2.56 2.37
CA LEU A 77 7.86 1.61 3.16
C LEU A 77 7.02 1.00 4.27
N GLU A 78 6.24 1.81 4.98
CA GLU A 78 5.31 1.36 6.00
C GLU A 78 4.27 0.39 5.42
N LEU A 79 3.66 0.73 4.28
CA LEU A 79 2.69 -0.14 3.62
C LEU A 79 3.30 -1.45 3.10
N LEU A 80 4.53 -1.42 2.57
CA LEU A 80 5.25 -2.63 2.15
C LEU A 80 5.66 -3.49 3.35
N SER A 81 6.14 -2.87 4.42
CA SER A 81 6.45 -3.58 5.68
C SER A 81 5.19 -4.22 6.24
N ASN A 82 4.07 -3.49 6.24
CA ASN A 82 2.78 -4.03 6.67
C ASN A 82 2.37 -5.20 5.79
N LEU A 83 2.46 -5.07 4.46
CA LEU A 83 2.14 -6.12 3.49
C LEU A 83 2.91 -7.42 3.76
N CYS A 84 4.23 -7.35 3.95
CA CYS A 84 5.06 -8.52 4.25
C CYS A 84 4.87 -9.07 5.68
N SER A 85 4.36 -8.25 6.59
CA SER A 85 4.06 -8.68 7.97
C SER A 85 2.67 -9.30 8.14
N VAL A 86 1.78 -9.18 7.14
CA VAL A 86 0.43 -9.75 7.22
C VAL A 86 0.55 -11.28 7.24
N ARG A 87 0.19 -11.86 8.38
CA ARG A 87 0.09 -13.31 8.58
C ARG A 87 -1.35 -13.71 8.81
N LEU A 88 -1.73 -14.87 8.30
CA LEU A 88 -3.06 -15.46 8.45
C LEU A 88 -3.42 -15.69 9.93
N GLU A 89 -2.43 -15.98 10.78
CA GLU A 89 -2.60 -16.19 12.23
C GLU A 89 -3.26 -15.01 12.96
N ASN A 90 -3.09 -13.79 12.44
CA ASN A 90 -3.66 -12.58 13.03
C ASN A 90 -5.14 -12.39 12.68
N PHE A 91 -5.70 -13.21 11.79
CA PHE A 91 -7.06 -13.09 11.30
C PHE A 91 -7.89 -14.34 11.62
N PRO A 92 -9.13 -14.17 12.10
CA PRO A 92 -10.00 -15.31 12.42
C PRO A 92 -10.52 -16.03 11.18
N ILE A 93 -10.56 -15.34 10.03
CA ILE A 93 -11.06 -15.86 8.76
C ILE A 93 -10.13 -15.48 7.61
N MET A 94 -9.98 -16.43 6.69
CA MET A 94 -9.12 -16.30 5.52
C MET A 94 -9.62 -15.23 4.53
N GLU A 95 -10.92 -14.97 4.47
CA GLU A 95 -11.51 -13.84 3.71
C GLU A 95 -11.02 -12.48 4.21
N ALA A 96 -10.93 -12.29 5.53
CA ALA A 96 -10.46 -11.04 6.12
C ALA A 96 -8.96 -10.84 5.83
N TYR A 97 -8.17 -11.91 5.90
CA TYR A 97 -6.76 -11.88 5.51
C TYR A 97 -6.58 -11.43 4.05
N VAL A 98 -7.29 -12.06 3.11
CA VAL A 98 -7.22 -11.68 1.69
C VAL A 98 -7.69 -10.24 1.48
N SER A 99 -8.76 -9.82 2.16
CA SER A 99 -9.28 -8.46 2.04
C SER A 99 -8.28 -7.41 2.53
N GLU A 100 -7.54 -7.69 3.61
CA GLU A 100 -6.52 -6.77 4.12
C GLU A 100 -5.35 -6.63 3.15
N VAL A 101 -4.84 -7.75 2.63
CA VAL A 101 -3.76 -7.76 1.63
C VAL A 101 -4.17 -6.96 0.38
N MET A 102 -5.39 -7.16 -0.11
CA MET A 102 -5.92 -6.42 -1.25
C MET A 102 -6.08 -4.92 -0.93
N SER A 103 -6.54 -4.57 0.27
CA SER A 103 -6.67 -3.17 0.68
C SER A 103 -5.31 -2.46 0.72
N ILE A 104 -4.26 -3.13 1.20
CA ILE A 104 -2.90 -2.58 1.20
C ILE A 104 -2.37 -2.42 -0.23
N SER A 105 -2.63 -3.38 -1.12
CA SER A 105 -2.29 -3.27 -2.55
C SER A 105 -3.00 -2.10 -3.23
N GLU A 106 -4.29 -1.89 -2.96
CA GLU A 106 -5.05 -0.75 -3.47
C GLU A 106 -4.50 0.59 -2.96
N LYS A 107 -4.10 0.66 -1.68
CA LYS A 107 -3.42 1.84 -1.11
C LYS A 107 -2.09 2.13 -1.81
N LEU A 108 -1.33 1.10 -2.17
CA LEU A 108 -0.08 1.24 -2.94
C LEU A 108 -0.36 1.70 -4.38
N ARG A 109 -1.41 1.17 -5.02
CA ARG A 109 -1.87 1.61 -6.35
C ARG A 109 -2.32 3.07 -6.36
N ALA A 110 -2.99 3.53 -5.31
CA ALA A 110 -3.41 4.92 -5.16
C ALA A 110 -2.24 5.93 -5.04
N MET A 111 -1.01 5.46 -4.78
CA MET A 111 0.20 6.28 -4.73
C MET A 111 1.03 6.18 -6.02
N ASP A 112 0.40 5.80 -7.15
CA ASP A 112 1.03 5.59 -8.48
C ASP A 112 2.23 4.64 -8.47
N LYS A 113 2.27 3.74 -7.48
CA LYS A 113 3.36 2.78 -7.26
C LYS A 113 2.76 1.39 -7.04
N PRO A 114 2.18 0.77 -8.10
CA PRO A 114 1.57 -0.54 -7.99
C PRO A 114 2.61 -1.60 -7.60
N VAL A 115 2.15 -2.62 -6.89
CA VAL A 115 2.90 -3.84 -6.60
C VAL A 115 2.68 -4.80 -7.76
N ASP A 116 3.72 -5.53 -8.14
CA ASP A 116 3.60 -6.56 -9.16
C ASP A 116 2.67 -7.70 -8.69
N ASP A 117 1.83 -8.21 -9.59
CA ASP A 117 0.82 -9.21 -9.22
C ASP A 117 1.45 -10.55 -8.81
N GLU A 118 2.62 -10.87 -9.37
CA GLU A 118 3.40 -12.04 -8.99
C GLU A 118 3.95 -11.91 -7.57
N PHE A 119 4.52 -10.73 -7.26
CA PHE A 119 4.99 -10.42 -5.91
C PHE A 119 3.85 -10.44 -4.89
N LEU A 120 2.70 -9.86 -5.22
CA LEU A 120 1.53 -9.87 -4.35
C LEU A 120 1.05 -11.31 -4.09
N GLY A 121 1.00 -12.15 -5.13
CA GLY A 121 0.70 -13.57 -5.00
C GLY A 121 1.69 -14.32 -4.11
N ALA A 122 2.98 -14.05 -4.23
CA ALA A 122 4.02 -14.64 -3.39
C ALA A 122 3.88 -14.22 -1.91
N VAL A 123 3.62 -12.94 -1.64
CA VAL A 123 3.39 -12.45 -0.26
C VAL A 123 2.13 -13.08 0.34
N MET A 124 1.07 -13.26 -0.45
CA MET A 124 -0.15 -13.95 -0.01
C MET A 124 0.11 -15.41 0.36
N LEU A 125 1.02 -16.11 -0.32
CA LEU A 125 1.39 -17.49 0.01
C LEU A 125 2.33 -17.57 1.22
N GLN A 126 3.26 -16.62 1.35
CA GLN A 126 4.18 -16.55 2.49
C GLN A 126 3.45 -16.26 3.81
N GLY A 127 2.37 -15.47 3.78
CA GLY A 127 1.59 -15.16 4.97
C GLY A 127 0.67 -16.29 5.45
N LEU A 128 0.60 -17.42 4.74
CA LEU A 128 -0.22 -18.57 5.14
C LEU A 128 0.46 -19.38 6.25
N THR A 129 -0.37 -19.98 7.11
CA THR A 129 0.08 -20.92 8.15
C THR A 129 0.52 -22.25 7.54
N ASP A 130 1.30 -23.04 8.29
CA ASP A 130 1.86 -24.33 7.85
C ASP A 130 0.83 -25.33 7.31
N GLU A 131 -0.43 -25.22 7.74
CA GLU A 131 -1.56 -26.03 7.25
C GLU A 131 -1.81 -25.91 5.74
N TYR A 132 -1.37 -24.82 5.12
CA TYR A 132 -1.56 -24.54 3.69
C TYR A 132 -0.31 -24.81 2.85
N GLN A 133 0.80 -25.26 3.46
CA GLN A 133 2.03 -25.61 2.75
C GLN A 133 1.84 -26.64 1.61
N PRO A 134 1.01 -27.70 1.75
CA PRO A 134 0.75 -28.62 0.65
C PRO A 134 0.12 -27.93 -0.58
N MET A 135 -0.68 -26.89 -0.35
CA MET A 135 -1.25 -26.09 -1.43
C MET A 135 -0.19 -25.18 -2.07
N CYS A 136 0.68 -24.56 -1.28
CA CYS A 136 1.82 -23.79 -1.80
C CYS A 136 2.71 -24.65 -2.70
N MET A 137 3.11 -25.84 -2.24
CA MET A 137 3.90 -26.79 -3.03
C MET A 137 3.20 -27.21 -4.33
N ALA A 138 1.88 -27.43 -4.27
CA ALA A 138 1.09 -27.78 -5.45
C ALA A 138 0.99 -26.62 -6.46
N LEU A 139 1.01 -25.37 -6.00
CA LEU A 139 1.04 -24.17 -6.84
C LEU A 139 2.43 -23.95 -7.47
N GLU A 140 3.50 -24.17 -6.70
CA GLU A 140 4.88 -24.11 -7.20
C GLU A 140 5.12 -25.13 -8.31
N HIS A 141 4.59 -26.35 -8.15
CA HIS A 141 4.73 -27.41 -9.15
C HIS A 141 3.78 -27.26 -10.35
N SER A 142 2.73 -26.43 -10.27
CA SER A 142 1.74 -26.35 -11.34
C SER A 142 2.14 -25.50 -12.55
N ALA A 143 3.38 -24.97 -12.61
CA ALA A 143 3.90 -24.15 -13.71
C ALA A 143 2.98 -22.95 -14.11
N THR A 144 2.02 -22.61 -13.26
CA THR A 144 1.09 -21.50 -13.44
C THR A 144 1.68 -20.27 -12.81
N VAL A 145 1.64 -19.15 -13.54
CA VAL A 145 2.02 -17.84 -13.02
C VAL A 145 1.22 -17.57 -11.74
N ILE A 146 1.94 -17.30 -10.65
CA ILE A 146 1.34 -17.07 -9.32
C ILE A 146 0.73 -15.66 -9.34
N THR A 147 -0.51 -15.55 -9.77
CA THR A 147 -1.24 -14.27 -9.73
C THR A 147 -2.01 -14.14 -8.42
N SER A 148 -2.07 -12.92 -7.86
CA SER A 148 -2.88 -12.55 -6.70
C SER A 148 -4.33 -13.09 -6.78
N ASP A 149 -4.98 -12.97 -7.93
CA ASP A 149 -6.33 -13.49 -8.19
C ASP A 149 -6.43 -15.02 -8.18
N LEU A 150 -5.43 -15.72 -8.70
CA LEU A 150 -5.37 -17.19 -8.68
C LEU A 150 -5.24 -17.70 -7.25
N VAL A 151 -4.35 -17.07 -6.48
CA VAL A 151 -4.10 -17.38 -5.07
C VAL A 151 -5.36 -17.12 -4.26
N LYS A 152 -5.97 -15.93 -4.39
CA LYS A 152 -7.27 -15.59 -3.79
C LYS A 152 -8.36 -16.62 -4.12
N THR A 153 -8.53 -16.97 -5.40
CA THR A 153 -9.57 -17.91 -5.83
C THR A 153 -9.36 -19.29 -5.24
N LYS A 154 -8.11 -19.79 -5.19
CA LYS A 154 -7.83 -21.10 -4.59
C LYS A 154 -8.03 -21.09 -3.07
N LEU A 155 -7.60 -20.03 -2.39
CA LEU A 155 -7.75 -19.91 -0.94
C LEU A 155 -9.22 -19.84 -0.54
N LEU A 156 -10.03 -19.01 -1.23
CA LEU A 156 -11.48 -18.93 -0.99
C LEU A 156 -12.21 -20.22 -1.38
N ARG A 157 -11.76 -20.93 -2.41
CA ARG A 157 -12.30 -22.25 -2.77
C ARG A 157 -12.00 -23.30 -1.71
N GLN A 158 -10.82 -23.26 -1.10
CA GLN A 158 -10.45 -24.18 -0.02
C GLN A 158 -11.28 -23.90 1.23
N ILE A 159 -11.61 -22.64 1.55
CA ILE A 159 -12.58 -22.31 2.63
C ILE A 159 -13.95 -22.90 2.35
N ASN A 160 -14.46 -22.81 1.12
CA ASN A 160 -15.76 -23.41 0.79
C ASN A 160 -15.75 -24.93 0.93
N HIS A 161 -14.58 -25.56 0.78
CA HIS A 161 -14.37 -26.95 1.15
C HIS A 161 -14.20 -27.14 2.67
N ALA A 162 -13.66 -26.14 3.39
CA ALA A 162 -13.39 -26.13 4.83
C ALA A 162 -14.61 -25.80 5.71
N LEU A 163 -15.61 -25.07 5.20
CA LEU A 163 -16.98 -25.00 5.77
C LEU A 163 -17.69 -26.37 5.73
N GLY A 164 -16.99 -27.39 5.22
CA GLY A 164 -17.42 -28.77 5.06
C GLY A 164 -18.56 -28.96 4.07
N MET A 165 -19.17 -27.89 3.57
CA MET A 165 -20.28 -27.90 2.62
C MET A 165 -19.79 -28.33 1.24
N LYS A 166 -19.68 -29.64 1.05
CA LYS A 166 -19.47 -30.25 -0.25
C LYS A 166 -20.75 -30.17 -1.06
N ILE A 167 -20.73 -29.34 -2.10
CA ILE A 167 -21.83 -29.21 -3.06
C ILE A 167 -21.56 -30.16 -4.25
N GLU A 168 -22.33 -31.25 -4.32
CA GLU A 168 -22.32 -32.19 -5.44
C GLU A 168 -23.50 -31.89 -6.35
N ARG A 169 -23.23 -31.44 -7.58
CA ARG A 169 -24.27 -31.19 -8.60
C ARG A 169 -24.36 -32.39 -9.53
N ASN A 170 -25.51 -33.06 -9.55
CA ASN A 170 -25.79 -34.12 -10.52
C ASN A 170 -26.64 -33.55 -11.66
N LYS A 171 -26.02 -33.35 -12.83
CA LYS A 171 -26.67 -32.77 -14.02
C LYS A 171 -27.69 -33.70 -14.69
N GLU A 172 -27.56 -35.02 -14.53
CA GLU A 172 -28.47 -35.99 -15.14
C GLU A 172 -29.81 -36.07 -14.39
N LYS A 173 -29.80 -35.78 -13.08
CA LYS A 173 -31.00 -35.80 -12.23
C LYS A 173 -31.52 -34.41 -11.85
N GLY A 174 -30.81 -33.33 -12.21
CA GLY A 174 -31.18 -31.97 -11.81
C GLY A 174 -31.04 -31.71 -10.30
N GLU A 175 -30.28 -32.53 -9.57
CA GLU A 175 -30.15 -32.45 -8.12
C GLU A 175 -28.87 -31.70 -7.70
N ILE A 176 -29.00 -30.88 -6.66
CA ILE A 176 -27.88 -30.27 -5.95
C ILE A 176 -27.87 -30.86 -4.54
N LYS A 177 -26.83 -31.65 -4.23
CA LYS A 177 -26.60 -32.19 -2.88
C LYS A 177 -25.61 -31.29 -2.16
N ILE A 178 -25.98 -30.84 -0.98
CA ILE A 178 -25.11 -30.08 -0.08
C ILE A 178 -24.87 -30.98 1.13
N SER A 179 -23.62 -31.31 1.43
CA SER A 179 -23.26 -32.18 2.56
C SER A 179 -22.17 -31.55 3.41
N GLN A 180 -22.21 -31.72 4.73
CA GLN A 180 -21.24 -31.15 5.69
C GLN A 180 -20.34 -32.20 6.35
N LYS A 181 -20.18 -33.36 5.71
CA LYS A 181 -19.57 -34.55 6.33
C LYS A 181 -18.18 -34.27 6.92
N GLN A 182 -17.36 -33.48 6.24
CA GLN A 182 -15.99 -33.20 6.67
C GLN A 182 -15.92 -32.21 7.84
N TYR A 183 -16.82 -31.22 7.89
CA TYR A 183 -16.91 -30.26 9.00
C TYR A 183 -17.39 -30.95 10.28
N LEU A 184 -18.35 -31.86 10.15
CA LEU A 184 -18.85 -32.63 11.29
C LEU A 184 -17.75 -33.51 11.89
N ILE A 185 -16.90 -34.12 11.05
CA ILE A 185 -15.73 -34.89 11.49
C ILE A 185 -14.70 -33.99 12.18
N SER A 186 -14.37 -32.82 11.62
CA SER A 186 -13.40 -31.90 12.24
C SER A 186 -13.89 -31.32 13.57
N VAL A 187 -15.19 -31.03 13.68
CA VAL A 187 -15.79 -30.57 14.94
C VAL A 187 -15.77 -31.70 15.98
N LEU A 188 -16.22 -32.90 15.63
CA LEU A 188 -16.20 -34.04 16.56
C LEU A 188 -14.79 -34.40 17.03
N THR A 189 -13.79 -34.30 16.13
CA THR A 189 -12.37 -34.54 16.48
C THR A 189 -11.85 -33.44 17.42
N LYS A 190 -12.19 -32.17 17.16
CA LYS A 190 -11.78 -31.02 18.00
C LYS A 190 -12.35 -31.09 19.41
N PHE A 191 -13.54 -31.68 19.59
CA PHE A 191 -14.17 -31.87 20.89
C PHE A 191 -13.92 -33.26 21.50
N GLY A 192 -13.07 -34.09 20.90
CA GLY A 192 -12.70 -35.41 21.43
C GLY A 192 -13.86 -36.42 21.47
N MET A 193 -14.84 -36.27 20.58
CA MET A 193 -16.06 -37.10 20.52
C MET A 193 -15.99 -38.21 19.45
N LEU A 194 -14.78 -38.60 19.04
CA LEU A 194 -14.49 -39.61 18.01
C LEU A 194 -13.53 -40.67 18.54
#